data_AF-A0A8K1C6A4-F1
#
_entry.id   AF-A0A8K1C6A4-F1
#
_cell.length_a   1.000
_cell.length_b   1.000
_cell.length_c   1.000
_cell.angle_alpha   90.00
_cell.angle_beta   90.00
_cell.angle_gamma   90.00
#
_symmetry.space_group_name_H-M   'P 1'
#
loop_
_entity.id
_entity.type
_entity.pdbx_description
1 polymer ?
#
loop_
_entity_poly.entity_id
_entity_poly.type
_entity_poly.pdbx_seq_one_letter_code
_entity_poly.pdbx_strand_id
1 'polypeptide(L)'
;MDEQVRKYNTLIRELLDMISADLPGNKMVETIRRRFRVALACDRTYILEETSPEMLEYRDIIAEERWDDLIYKDWESEIDKKDDALMYEIDNRSLRDMISLLRSLWENYNDEQKAYVKKSMKRLLSHCVKYLRFKEEGKQ
;
A
#
# COMPACT_ATOMS: atom_id res chain seq x y z
N MET A 1 13.66 11.22 -8.90
CA MET A 1 12.59 10.27 -9.25
C MET A 1 12.87 8.88 -8.66
N ASP A 2 13.96 8.23 -9.06
CA ASP A 2 14.35 6.88 -8.61
C ASP A 2 14.39 6.63 -7.10
N GLU A 3 14.82 7.61 -6.31
CA GLU A 3 14.95 7.44 -4.86
C GLU A 3 13.59 7.26 -4.17
N GLN A 4 12.57 8.03 -4.59
CA GLN A 4 11.22 7.93 -3.98
C GLN A 4 10.58 6.59 -4.32
N VAL A 5 10.74 6.15 -5.57
CA VAL A 5 10.28 4.85 -6.07
C VAL A 5 10.92 3.70 -5.30
N ARG A 6 12.25 3.74 -5.11
CA ARG A 6 12.96 2.72 -4.32
C ARG A 6 12.46 2.69 -2.88
N LYS A 7 12.35 3.84 -2.21
CA LYS A 7 11.89 3.91 -0.82
C LYS A 7 10.45 3.42 -0.67
N TYR A 8 9.57 3.77 -1.60
CA TYR A 8 8.20 3.28 -1.63
C TYR A 8 8.13 1.75 -1.77
N ASN A 9 8.83 1.19 -2.75
CA ASN A 9 8.84 -0.24 -3.01
C ASN A 9 9.47 -1.03 -1.85
N THR A 10 10.48 -0.47 -1.18
CA THR A 10 11.06 -1.08 0.03
C THR A 10 10.04 -1.16 1.16
N LEU A 11 9.29 -0.09 1.42
CA LEU A 11 8.29 -0.06 2.49
C LEU A 11 7.14 -1.05 2.27
N ILE A 12 6.70 -1.25 1.02
CA ILE A 12 5.71 -2.28 0.70
C ILE A 12 6.26 -3.68 1.03
N ARG A 13 7.51 -3.97 0.66
CA ARG A 13 8.13 -5.26 0.97
C ARG A 13 8.27 -5.49 2.47
N GLU A 14 8.73 -4.47 3.19
CA GLU A 14 8.85 -4.48 4.64
C GLU A 14 7.51 -4.80 5.33
N LEU A 15 6.41 -4.18 4.89
CA LEU A 15 5.07 -4.48 5.39
C LEU A 15 4.63 -5.91 5.08
N LEU A 16 4.89 -6.41 3.87
CA LEU A 16 4.56 -7.79 3.51
C LEU A 16 5.39 -8.83 4.25
N ASP A 17 6.66 -8.51 4.56
CA ASP A 17 7.52 -9.38 5.32
C ASP A 17 7.05 -9.51 6.77
N MET A 18 6.59 -8.40 7.37
CA MET A 18 5.91 -8.42 8.66
C MET A 18 4.64 -9.29 8.61
N ILE A 19 3.71 -9.01 7.69
CA ILE A 19 2.46 -9.78 7.58
C ILE A 19 2.75 -11.27 7.33
N SER A 20 3.75 -11.59 6.52
CA SER A 20 4.13 -12.97 6.23
C SER A 20 4.76 -13.69 7.43
N ALA A 21 5.41 -12.97 8.35
CA ALA A 21 5.93 -13.56 9.57
C ALA A 21 4.79 -13.98 10.51
N ASP A 22 3.73 -13.18 10.55
CA ASP A 22 2.53 -13.43 11.36
C ASP A 22 1.56 -14.44 10.71
N LEU A 23 1.58 -14.55 9.37
CA LEU A 23 0.74 -15.45 8.57
C LEU A 23 1.57 -16.34 7.62
N PRO A 24 2.37 -17.27 8.16
CA PRO A 24 3.22 -18.13 7.33
C PRO A 24 2.39 -19.03 6.42
N GLY A 25 2.73 -19.04 5.12
CA GLY A 25 2.04 -19.86 4.10
C GLY A 25 0.65 -19.36 3.70
N ASN A 26 0.27 -18.15 4.09
CA ASN A 26 -1.01 -17.58 3.68
C ASN A 26 -1.03 -17.27 2.17
N LYS A 27 -1.96 -17.91 1.44
CA LYS A 27 -2.09 -17.80 -0.02
C LYS A 27 -2.32 -16.38 -0.51
N MET A 28 -3.00 -15.53 0.28
CA MET A 28 -3.26 -14.14 -0.06
C MET A 28 -1.95 -13.33 -0.03
N VAL A 29 -1.15 -13.49 1.03
CA VAL A 29 0.18 -12.88 1.14
C VAL A 29 1.08 -13.29 -0.03
N GLU A 30 1.09 -14.58 -0.38
CA GLU A 30 1.86 -15.10 -1.51
C GLU A 30 1.40 -14.50 -2.85
N THR A 31 0.09 -14.35 -3.02
CA THR A 31 -0.52 -13.76 -4.22
C THR A 31 -0.12 -12.29 -4.36
N ILE A 32 -0.23 -11.51 -3.29
CA ILE A 32 0.18 -10.10 -3.24
C ILE A 32 1.67 -9.96 -3.59
N ARG A 33 2.53 -10.76 -2.94
CA ARG A 33 3.98 -10.77 -3.22
C ARG A 33 4.28 -11.11 -4.68
N ARG A 34 3.56 -12.08 -5.27
CA ARG A 34 3.75 -12.46 -6.67
C ARG A 34 3.39 -11.30 -7.59
N ARG A 35 2.26 -10.63 -7.37
CA ARG A 35 1.81 -9.48 -8.16
C ARG A 35 2.84 -8.34 -8.12
N PHE A 36 3.26 -7.93 -6.92
CA PHE A 36 4.29 -6.90 -6.79
C PHE A 36 5.63 -7.29 -7.42
N ARG A 37 6.04 -8.56 -7.33
CA ARG A 37 7.27 -9.00 -7.99
C ARG A 37 7.19 -8.86 -9.51
N VAL A 38 6.05 -9.23 -10.10
CA VAL A 38 5.83 -9.10 -11.54
C VAL A 38 5.81 -7.64 -11.95
N ALA A 39 5.05 -6.80 -11.23
CA ALA A 39 4.99 -5.35 -11.47
C ALA A 39 6.40 -4.74 -11.49
N LEU A 40 7.21 -4.99 -10.46
CA LEU A 40 8.57 -4.45 -10.34
C LEU A 40 9.56 -4.98 -11.36
N ALA A 41 9.32 -6.16 -11.93
CA ALA A 41 10.13 -6.71 -13.01
C ALA A 41 9.82 -6.02 -14.35
N CYS A 42 8.58 -5.63 -14.57
CA CYS A 42 8.15 -4.91 -15.77
C CYS A 42 8.51 -3.42 -15.69
N ASP A 43 8.10 -2.74 -14.62
CA ASP A 43 8.37 -1.34 -14.38
C ASP A 43 8.43 -1.04 -12.86
N ARG A 44 9.50 -0.37 -12.46
CA ARG A 44 9.76 -0.04 -11.06
C ARG A 44 8.82 1.04 -10.53
N THR A 45 8.28 1.93 -11.39
CA THR A 45 7.32 2.97 -10.98
C THR A 45 5.89 2.48 -10.93
N TYR A 46 5.59 1.35 -11.59
CA TYR A 46 4.24 0.83 -11.75
C TYR A 46 3.45 0.78 -10.44
N ILE A 47 3.99 0.09 -9.42
CA ILE A 47 3.30 -0.03 -8.13
C ILE A 47 2.97 1.35 -7.57
N LEU A 48 3.95 2.27 -7.60
CA LEU A 48 3.77 3.61 -7.08
C LEU A 48 2.69 4.37 -7.86
N GLU A 49 2.71 4.33 -9.19
CA GLU A 49 1.74 5.02 -10.04
C GLU A 49 0.32 4.48 -9.87
N GLU A 50 0.19 3.15 -9.81
CA GLU A 50 -1.10 2.48 -9.71
C GLU A 50 -1.73 2.61 -8.32
N THR A 51 -0.92 2.56 -7.27
CA THR A 51 -1.41 2.65 -5.88
C THR A 51 -1.47 4.07 -5.34
N SER A 52 -0.88 5.05 -6.04
CA SER A 52 -0.90 6.47 -5.64
C SER A 52 -2.32 7.01 -5.42
N PRO A 53 -3.29 6.81 -6.33
CA PRO A 53 -4.65 7.35 -6.15
C PRO A 53 -5.32 6.85 -4.87
N GLU A 54 -5.18 5.55 -4.57
CA GLU A 54 -5.74 4.93 -3.38
C GLU A 54 -5.06 5.43 -2.10
N MET A 55 -3.72 5.49 -2.10
CA MET A 55 -2.96 6.05 -0.98
C MET A 55 -3.32 7.51 -0.71
N LEU A 56 -3.63 8.29 -1.75
CA LEU A 56 -4.09 9.67 -1.62
C LEU A 56 -5.51 9.77 -1.07
N GLU A 57 -6.39 8.82 -1.36
CA GLU A 57 -7.71 8.72 -0.71
C GLU A 57 -7.56 8.56 0.80
N TYR A 58 -6.53 7.84 1.25
CA TYR A 58 -6.30 7.57 2.67
C TYR A 58 -5.46 8.64 3.36
N ARG A 59 -5.06 9.68 2.62
CA ARG A 59 -4.10 10.68 3.07
C ARG A 59 -4.49 11.30 4.41
N ASP A 60 -5.73 11.78 4.50
CA ASP A 60 -6.18 12.54 5.67
C ASP A 60 -6.30 11.64 6.89
N ILE A 61 -6.78 10.40 6.71
CA ILE A 61 -6.85 9.38 7.76
C ILE A 61 -5.44 9.05 8.30
N ILE A 62 -4.46 8.83 7.41
CA ILE A 62 -3.07 8.52 7.77
C ILE A 62 -2.38 9.73 8.41
N ALA A 63 -2.66 10.93 7.93
CA ALA A 63 -2.08 12.19 8.41
C ALA A 63 -2.60 12.55 9.81
N GLU A 64 -3.91 12.39 10.04
CA GLU A 64 -4.61 12.68 11.30
C GLU A 64 -4.45 11.56 12.35
N GLU A 65 -3.67 10.52 12.06
CA GLU A 65 -3.46 9.36 12.94
C GLU A 65 -4.73 8.59 13.29
N ARG A 66 -5.76 8.69 12.44
CA ARG A 66 -7.04 8.00 12.59
C ARG A 66 -6.94 6.55 12.12
N TRP A 67 -6.01 5.81 12.71
CA TRP A 67 -5.68 4.44 12.30
C TRP A 67 -6.84 3.48 12.49
N ASP A 68 -7.64 3.68 13.54
CA ASP A 68 -8.85 2.87 13.74
C ASP A 68 -9.82 3.07 12.58
N ASP A 69 -9.95 4.28 12.03
CA ASP A 69 -10.78 4.51 10.86
C ASP A 69 -10.19 3.85 9.60
N LEU A 70 -8.85 3.85 9.44
CA LEU A 70 -8.21 3.14 8.33
C LEU A 70 -8.45 1.62 8.41
N ILE A 71 -8.29 1.06 9.60
CA ILE A 71 -8.37 -0.38 9.86
C ILE A 71 -9.82 -0.85 9.85
N TYR A 72 -10.75 -0.10 10.42
CA TYR A 72 -12.15 -0.50 10.57
C TYR A 72 -13.08 -0.04 9.44
N LYS A 73 -12.65 0.87 8.55
CA LYS A 73 -13.46 1.30 7.39
C LYS A 73 -13.93 0.09 6.58
N ASP A 74 -15.20 0.12 6.18
CA ASP A 74 -15.83 -0.96 5.41
C ASP A 74 -15.46 -0.84 3.92
N TRP A 75 -14.29 -1.37 3.60
CA TRP A 75 -13.69 -1.30 2.27
C TRP A 75 -14.36 -2.22 1.24
N GLU A 76 -15.11 -3.24 1.68
CA GLU A 76 -15.77 -4.19 0.77
C GLU A 76 -16.94 -3.54 0.02
N SER A 77 -17.57 -2.52 0.61
CA SER A 77 -18.65 -1.73 -0.01
C SER A 77 -18.19 -0.80 -1.14
N GLU A 78 -16.88 -0.58 -1.29
CA GLU A 78 -16.27 0.27 -2.33
C GLU A 78 -15.70 -0.55 -3.51
N ILE A 79 -15.94 -1.88 -3.53
CA ILE A 79 -15.49 -2.79 -4.59
C ILE A 79 -16.24 -2.53 -5.92
N ASP A 80 -17.47 -2.03 -5.88
CA ASP A 80 -18.33 -1.87 -7.06
C ASP A 80 -18.05 -0.61 -7.90
N LYS A 81 -17.02 0.18 -7.62
CA LYS A 81 -16.88 1.54 -8.21
C LYS A 81 -15.82 1.76 -9.29
N LYS A 82 -15.10 0.74 -9.78
CA LYS A 82 -14.16 0.96 -10.91
C LYS A 82 -14.15 -0.21 -11.89
N ASP A 83 -15.10 -0.19 -12.82
CA ASP A 83 -15.23 -1.15 -13.93
C ASP A 83 -14.26 -0.90 -15.11
N ASP A 84 -13.46 0.16 -15.08
CA ASP A 84 -12.61 0.53 -16.23
C ASP A 84 -11.13 0.46 -15.90
N ALA A 85 -10.57 -0.75 -16.05
CA ALA A 85 -9.31 -1.07 -16.73
C ALA A 85 -8.54 -2.22 -16.07
N LEU A 86 -8.47 -3.36 -16.76
CA LEU A 86 -7.85 -4.62 -16.31
C LEU A 86 -6.39 -4.52 -15.83
N MET A 87 -5.64 -3.47 -16.19
CA MET A 87 -4.29 -3.21 -15.68
C MET A 87 -4.27 -2.42 -14.35
N TYR A 88 -5.24 -1.52 -14.13
CA TYR A 88 -5.37 -0.73 -12.90
C TYR A 88 -5.83 -1.55 -11.68
N GLU A 89 -6.48 -2.69 -11.92
CA GLU A 89 -7.06 -3.54 -10.88
C GLU A 89 -6.03 -4.36 -10.10
N ILE A 90 -4.89 -4.71 -10.69
CA ILE A 90 -4.02 -5.75 -10.13
C ILE A 90 -3.29 -5.28 -8.85
N ASP A 91 -2.87 -4.01 -8.79
CA ASP A 91 -2.04 -3.50 -7.70
C ASP A 91 -2.81 -2.70 -6.64
N ASN A 92 -3.90 -2.01 -7.01
CA ASN A 92 -4.82 -1.44 -6.03
C ASN A 92 -5.47 -2.53 -5.18
N ARG A 93 -5.85 -3.63 -5.82
CA ARG A 93 -6.30 -4.83 -5.11
C ARG A 93 -5.23 -5.36 -4.17
N SER A 94 -3.97 -5.38 -4.59
CA SER A 94 -2.86 -5.87 -3.75
C SER A 94 -2.60 -4.99 -2.53
N LEU A 95 -2.73 -3.66 -2.65
CA LEU A 95 -2.64 -2.72 -1.53
C LEU A 95 -3.84 -2.87 -0.57
N ARG A 96 -5.07 -2.96 -1.12
CA ARG A 96 -6.29 -3.18 -0.34
C ARG A 96 -6.26 -4.53 0.39
N ASP A 97 -5.84 -5.59 -0.31
CA ASP A 97 -5.64 -6.93 0.25
C ASP A 97 -4.60 -6.88 1.40
N MET A 98 -3.51 -6.13 1.24
CA MET A 98 -2.50 -5.93 2.29
C MET A 98 -3.07 -5.19 3.50
N ILE A 99 -3.87 -4.14 3.29
CA ILE A 99 -4.55 -3.39 4.37
C ILE A 99 -5.58 -4.27 5.08
N SER A 100 -6.31 -5.11 4.36
CA SER A 100 -7.24 -6.09 4.92
C SER A 100 -6.52 -7.12 5.81
N LEU A 101 -5.35 -7.61 5.37
CA LEU A 101 -4.52 -8.48 6.19
C LEU A 101 -4.00 -7.76 7.45
N LEU A 102 -3.54 -6.52 7.32
CA LEU A 102 -3.14 -5.70 8.47
C LEU A 102 -4.30 -5.49 9.46
N ARG A 103 -5.53 -5.32 8.96
CA ARG A 103 -6.74 -5.24 9.80
C ARG A 103 -6.97 -6.54 10.57
N SER A 104 -6.87 -7.69 9.88
CA SER A 104 -7.07 -8.99 10.53
C SER A 104 -6.05 -9.28 11.65
N LEU A 105 -4.87 -8.67 11.55
CA LEU A 105 -3.77 -8.81 12.51
C LEU A 105 -3.76 -7.72 13.59
N TRP A 106 -4.47 -6.61 13.37
CA TRP A 106 -4.33 -5.38 14.15
C TRP A 106 -4.55 -5.56 15.65
N GLU A 107 -5.57 -6.31 16.03
CA GLU A 107 -5.90 -6.57 17.43
C GLU A 107 -4.84 -7.41 18.15
N ASN A 108 -4.10 -8.23 17.40
CA ASN A 108 -3.04 -9.08 17.93
C ASN A 108 -1.66 -8.39 17.93
N TYR A 109 -1.52 -7.24 17.26
CA TYR A 109 -0.26 -6.50 17.24
C TYR A 109 0.00 -5.78 18.57
N ASN A 110 1.25 -5.91 19.03
CA ASN A 110 1.75 -5.11 20.15
C ASN A 110 2.02 -3.64 19.72
N ASP A 111 2.35 -2.80 20.69
CA ASP A 111 2.57 -1.36 20.45
C ASP A 111 3.72 -1.08 19.49
N GLU A 112 4.77 -1.91 19.49
CA GLU A 112 5.91 -1.76 18.58
C GLU A 112 5.53 -2.08 17.14
N GLN A 113 4.79 -3.17 16.91
CA GLN A 113 4.27 -3.57 15.61
C GLN A 113 3.29 -2.51 15.08
N LYS A 114 2.35 -2.05 15.92
CA LYS A 114 1.42 -0.97 15.57
C LYS A 114 2.20 0.30 15.20
N ALA A 115 3.15 0.73 16.01
CA ALA A 115 3.98 1.90 15.73
C ALA A 115 4.75 1.77 14.41
N TYR A 116 5.28 0.58 14.12
CA TYR A 116 5.97 0.29 12.87
C TYR A 116 5.05 0.44 11.66
N VAL A 117 3.87 -0.21 11.68
CA VAL A 117 2.89 -0.12 10.58
C VAL A 117 2.48 1.33 10.34
N LYS A 118 2.14 2.06 11.41
CA LYS A 118 1.77 3.49 11.36
C LYS A 118 2.87 4.31 10.68
N LYS A 119 4.12 4.11 11.09
CA LYS A 119 5.28 4.81 10.53
C LYS A 119 5.52 4.45 9.06
N SER A 120 5.40 3.18 8.70
CA SER A 120 5.62 2.70 7.33
C SER A 120 4.59 3.25 6.36
N MET A 121 3.30 3.26 6.75
CA MET A 121 2.21 3.83 5.95
C MET A 121 2.34 5.35 5.75
N LYS A 122 2.73 6.11 6.80
CA LYS A 122 3.05 7.55 6.64
C LYS A 122 4.20 7.79 5.66
N ARG A 123 5.24 6.95 5.72
CA ARG A 123 6.38 7.07 4.81
C ARG A 123 5.97 6.73 3.37
N LEU A 124 5.14 5.71 3.16
CA LEU A 124 4.58 5.38 1.83
C LEU A 124 3.88 6.60 1.23
N LEU A 125 2.96 7.21 1.98
CA LEU A 125 2.25 8.42 1.56
C LEU A 125 3.20 9.58 1.25
N SER A 126 4.23 9.80 2.09
CA SER A 126 5.22 10.85 1.86
C SER A 126 6.00 10.65 0.56
N HIS A 127 6.43 9.41 0.28
CA HIS A 127 7.16 9.08 -0.96
C HIS A 127 6.25 9.18 -2.19
N CYS A 128 4.98 8.80 -2.05
CA CYS A 128 3.93 9.00 -3.05
C CYS A 128 3.77 10.47 -3.42
N VAL A 129 3.49 11.35 -2.45
CA VAL A 129 3.30 12.79 -2.71
C VAL A 129 4.56 13.42 -3.32
N LYS A 130 5.75 13.05 -2.84
CA LYS A 130 7.01 13.56 -3.42
C LYS A 130 7.17 13.16 -4.87
N TYR A 131 6.93 11.88 -5.19
CA TYR A 131 7.02 11.39 -6.56
C TYR A 131 6.05 12.10 -7.50
N LEU A 132 4.79 12.27 -7.09
CA LEU A 132 3.77 12.94 -7.89
C LEU A 132 4.13 14.40 -8.17
N ARG A 133 4.60 15.14 -7.15
CA ARG A 133 5.08 16.53 -7.34
C ARG A 133 6.22 16.60 -8.36
N PHE A 134 7.23 15.74 -8.24
CA PHE A 134 8.33 15.69 -9.21
C PHE A 134 7.85 15.34 -10.63
N LYS A 135 6.84 14.47 -10.76
CA LYS A 135 6.26 14.08 -12.06
C LYS A 135 5.46 15.22 -12.69
N GLU A 136 4.80 16.06 -11.90
CA GLU A 136 4.09 17.25 -12.36
C GLU A 136 5.08 18.35 -12.79
N GLU A 137 6.13 18.58 -12.00
CA GLU A 137 7.18 19.58 -12.29
C GLU A 137 8.02 19.22 -13.53
N GLY A 138 8.26 17.94 -13.79
CA GLY A 138 9.01 17.46 -14.96
C GLY A 138 8.22 17.43 -16.28
N LYS A 139 6.93 17.84 -16.26
CA LYS A 139 6.08 17.97 -17.45
C LYS A 139 5.94 19.41 -17.95
N GLN A 140 6.63 20.38 -17.32
CA GLN A 140 6.79 21.76 -17.80
C GLN A 140 8.09 21.91 -18.59
#